data_AF-A0A924E5L9-F1
#
_entry.id   AF-A0A924E5L9-F1
#
_cell.length_a   1.000
_cell.length_b   1.000
_cell.length_c   1.000
_cell.angle_alpha   90.00
_cell.angle_beta   90.00
_cell.angle_gamma   90.00
#
_symmetry.space_group_name_H-M   'P 1'
#
loop_
_entity.id
_entity.type
_entity.pdbx_description
1 polymer ?
#
loop_
_entity_poly.entity_id
_entity_poly.type
_entity_poly.pdbx_seq_one_letter_code
_entity_poly.pdbx_strand_id
1 'polypeptide(L)' 'MNLFAETISTVVLGKGLMVGLGFIGPSIGIGLIGGNYLQAVGRNPEAAKIFGQALVFVAIVELFGLLAFASTFIIK' A
#
# COMPACT_ATOMS: atom_id res chain seq x y z
N MET A 1 -24.85 27.44 -5.07
CA MET A 1 -23.87 26.42 -5.50
C MET A 1 -22.52 26.52 -4.77
N ASN A 2 -22.24 27.61 -4.03
CA ASN A 2 -20.96 27.78 -3.32
C ASN A 2 -20.92 27.16 -1.90
N LEU A 3 -22.09 26.88 -1.31
CA LEU A 3 -22.19 26.36 0.07
C LEU A 3 -21.57 24.96 0.26
N PHE A 4 -21.68 24.08 -0.75
CA PHE A 4 -21.10 22.74 -0.69
C PHE A 4 -19.58 22.73 -0.85
N ALA A 5 -19.03 23.66 -1.63
CA ALA A 5 -17.58 23.82 -1.81
C ALA A 5 -16.89 24.44 -0.58
N GLU A 6 -17.62 25.25 0.19
CA GLU A 6 -17.14 25.84 1.45
C GLU A 6 -17.21 24.86 2.64
N THR A 7 -18.16 23.92 2.65
CA THR A 7 -18.42 23.03 3.81
C THR A 7 -17.52 21.78 3.83
N ILE A 8 -17.06 21.32 2.66
CA ILE A 8 -16.09 20.21 2.58
C ILE A 8 -14.71 20.82 2.50
N SER A 9 -13.89 20.63 3.53
CA SER A 9 -12.45 20.87 3.40
C SER A 9 -11.92 19.93 2.31
N THR A 10 -11.75 20.46 1.10
CA THR A 10 -11.24 19.74 -0.07
C THR A 10 -9.89 19.11 0.20
N VAL A 11 -9.12 19.66 1.14
CA VAL A 11 -7.90 19.10 1.70
C VAL A 11 -8.15 17.77 2.41
N VAL A 12 -9.15 17.69 3.28
CA VAL A 12 -9.49 16.45 4.00
C VAL A 12 -9.92 15.37 3.01
N LEU A 13 -10.75 15.74 2.03
CA LEU A 13 -11.17 14.82 0.98
C LEU A 13 -9.96 14.36 0.13
N GLY A 14 -9.08 15.29 -0.26
CA GLY A 14 -7.87 15.00 -1.03
C GLY A 14 -6.91 14.08 -0.29
N LYS A 15 -6.71 14.27 1.02
CA LYS A 15 -5.89 13.39 1.87
C LYS A 15 -6.50 12.00 1.98
N GLY A 16 -7.81 11.91 2.16
CA GLY A 16 -8.52 10.62 2.20
C GLY A 16 -8.40 9.85 0.88
N LEU A 17 -8.57 10.52 -0.25
CA LEU A 17 -8.39 9.93 -1.57
C LEU A 17 -6.95 9.50 -1.84
N MET A 18 -5.97 10.31 -1.43
CA MET A 18 -4.55 10.00 -1.59
C MET A 18 -4.16 8.72 -0.85
N VAL A 19 -4.58 8.58 0.41
CA VAL A 19 -4.31 7.36 1.19
C VAL A 19 -5.08 6.18 0.61
N GLY A 20 -6.39 6.34 0.37
CA GLY A 20 -7.22 5.25 -0.14
C GLY A 20 -6.71 4.68 -1.47
N LEU A 21 -6.40 5.55 -2.44
CA LEU A 21 -5.90 5.14 -3.76
C LEU A 21 -4.44 4.71 -3.71
N GLY A 22 -3.60 5.39 -2.91
CA GLY A 22 -2.18 5.11 -2.79
C GLY A 22 -1.87 3.74 -2.18
N PHE A 23 -2.79 3.17 -1.40
CA PHE A 23 -2.63 1.86 -0.78
C PHE A 23 -3.08 0.69 -1.67
N ILE A 24 -3.77 0.94 -2.79
CA ILE A 24 -4.27 -0.13 -3.68
C ILE A 24 -3.11 -0.95 -4.26
N GLY A 25 -2.12 -0.27 -4.84
CA GLY A 25 -0.93 -0.91 -5.43
C GLY A 25 -0.16 -1.76 -4.42
N PRO A 26 0.25 -1.19 -3.27
CA PRO A 26 0.92 -1.94 -2.21
C PRO A 26 0.14 -3.16 -1.73
N SER A 27 -1.17 -3.00 -1.46
CA SER A 27 -2.01 -4.09 -0.95
C SER A 27 -2.11 -5.26 -1.94
N ILE A 28 -2.25 -4.96 -3.23
CA ILE A 28 -2.26 -5.98 -4.29
C ILE A 28 -0.89 -6.64 -4.39
N GLY A 29 0.19 -5.86 -4.45
CA GLY A 29 1.55 -6.37 -4.58
C GLY A 29 1.94 -7.29 -3.42
N ILE A 30 1.64 -6.89 -2.18
CA ILE A 30 1.88 -7.70 -0.97
C ILE A 30 1.06 -8.98 -1.00
N GLY A 31 -0.23 -8.90 -1.36
CA GLY A 31 -1.09 -10.07 -1.50
C GLY A 31 -0.56 -11.08 -2.51
N LEU A 32 -0.07 -10.62 -3.66
CA LEU A 32 0.54 -11.46 -4.70
C LEU A 32 1.85 -12.09 -4.24
N ILE A 33 2.75 -11.32 -3.61
CA ILE A 33 4.03 -11.83 -3.11
C ILE A 33 3.77 -12.89 -2.04
N GLY A 34 2.93 -12.59 -1.04
CA GLY A 34 2.59 -13.51 0.04
C GLY A 34 1.90 -14.78 -0.48
N GLY A 35 0.92 -14.63 -1.37
CA GLY A 35 0.22 -15.77 -1.97
C GLY A 35 1.14 -16.67 -2.79
N ASN A 36 2.05 -16.10 -3.58
CA ASN A 36 3.03 -16.87 -4.36
C ASN A 36 4.08 -17.53 -3.46
N TYR A 37 4.52 -16.85 -2.40
CA TYR A 37 5.42 -17.43 -1.39
C TYR A 37 4.76 -18.65 -0.73
N LEU A 38 3.52 -18.53 -0.25
CA LEU A 38 2.80 -19.63 0.39
C LEU A 38 2.56 -20.80 -0.56
N GLN A 39 2.22 -20.53 -1.82
CA GLN A 39 2.11 -21.58 -2.85
C GLN A 39 3.44 -22.30 -3.11
N ALA A 40 4.55 -21.56 -3.18
CA ALA A 40 5.88 -22.14 -3.38
C ALA A 40 6.27 -23.04 -2.20
N VAL A 41 6.07 -22.57 -0.95
CA VAL A 41 6.35 -23.34 0.26
C VAL A 41 5.46 -24.56 0.39
N GLY A 42 4.17 -24.45 0.07
CA GLY A 42 3.23 -25.56 0.09
C GLY A 42 3.58 -26.68 -0.89
N ARG A 43 4.18 -26.34 -2.04
CA ARG A 43 4.66 -27.32 -3.04
C ARG A 43 6.05 -27.88 -2.71
N ASN A 44 6.91 -27.06 -2.12
CA ASN A 44 8.25 -27.44 -1.72
C ASN A 44 8.62 -26.74 -0.39
N PRO A 45 8.65 -27.46 0.74
CA PRO A 45 9.03 -26.90 2.04
C PRO A 45 10.43 -26.24 2.05
N GLU A 46 11.36 -26.67 1.19
CA GLU A 46 12.68 -26.04 1.09
C GLU A 46 12.62 -24.59 0.59
N ALA A 47 11.55 -24.19 -0.11
CA ALA A 47 11.35 -22.82 -0.56
C ALA A 47 11.14 -21.85 0.61
N ALA A 48 10.88 -22.33 1.84
CA ALA A 48 10.79 -21.45 3.01
C ALA A 48 12.09 -20.65 3.25
N LYS A 49 13.23 -21.11 2.73
CA LYS A 49 14.52 -20.43 2.79
C LYS A 49 14.51 -19.03 2.15
N ILE A 50 13.58 -18.75 1.22
CA ILE A 50 13.49 -17.43 0.55
C ILE A 50 12.59 -16.42 1.29
N PHE A 51 12.11 -16.72 2.50
CA PHE A 51 11.23 -15.82 3.26
C PHE A 51 11.80 -14.41 3.44
N GLY A 52 13.09 -14.30 3.80
CA GLY A 52 13.74 -13.00 3.96
C GLY A 52 13.72 -12.17 2.68
N GLN A 53 13.90 -12.82 1.52
CA GLN A 53 13.85 -12.15 0.22
C GLN A 53 12.42 -11.73 -0.14
N ALA A 54 11.41 -12.54 0.19
CA ALA A 54 10.00 -12.17 0.05
C ALA A 54 9.64 -10.94 0.90
N LEU A 55 10.15 -10.84 2.13
CA LEU A 55 9.97 -9.66 2.99
C LEU A 55 10.63 -8.40 2.42
N VAL A 56 11.81 -8.52 1.79
CA VAL A 56 12.45 -7.38 1.09
C VAL A 56 11.56 -6.86 -0.02
N PHE A 57 10.97 -7.74 -0.84
CA PHE A 57 10.03 -7.32 -1.88
C PHE A 57 8.77 -6.68 -1.30
N VAL A 58 8.21 -7.23 -0.21
CA VAL A 58 7.09 -6.62 0.51
C VAL A 58 7.44 -5.22 1.00
N ALA A 59 8.63 -5.02 1.58
CA ALA A 59 9.06 -3.70 2.05
C ALA A 59 9.24 -2.69 0.91
N ILE A 60 9.79 -3.12 -0.24
CA ILE A 60 9.92 -2.27 -1.43
C ILE A 60 8.54 -1.87 -1.96
N VAL A 61 7.58 -2.80 -1.97
CA VAL A 61 6.20 -2.53 -2.38
C VAL A 61 5.49 -1.59 -1.39
N GLU A 62 5.71 -1.79 -0.09
CA GLU A 62 5.11 -0.96 0.97
C GLU A 62 5.64 0.47 0.99
N LEU A 63 6.84 0.71 0.46
CA LEU A 63 7.40 2.07 0.30
C LEU A 63 6.40 3.01 -0.39
N PHE A 64 5.66 2.54 -1.39
CA PHE A 64 4.68 3.38 -2.09
C PHE A 64 3.48 3.75 -1.20
N GLY A 65 3.04 2.84 -0.33
CA GLY A 65 1.99 3.11 0.66
C GLY A 65 2.46 4.12 1.70
N LEU A 66 3.70 3.97 2.20
CA LEU A 66 4.32 4.91 3.12
C LEU A 66 4.52 6.29 2.49
N LEU A 67 4.88 6.38 1.20
CA LEU A 67 4.99 7.66 0.49
C LEU A 67 3.62 8.33 0.34
N ALA A 68 2.56 7.58 0.03
CA ALA A 68 1.19 8.10 -0.01
C ALA A 68 0.73 8.62 1.36
N PHE A 69 1.01 7.87 2.43
CA PHE A 69 0.73 8.29 3.80
C PHE A 69 1.55 9.51 4.22
N ALA A 70 2.86 9.51 4.00
CA ALA A 70 3.76 10.61 4.36
C ALA A 70 3.36 11.91 3.66
N SER A 71 2.88 11.84 2.42
CA SER A 71 2.41 12.98 1.65
C SER A 71 1.24 13.73 2.31
N THR A 72 0.45 13.06 3.17
CA THR A 72 -0.65 13.70 3.91
C THR A 72 -0.18 14.77 4.90
N PHE A 73 1.07 14.70 5.36
CA PHE A 73 1.68 15.72 6.22
C PHE A 73 2.28 16.89 5.45
N ILE A 74 2.54 16.70 4.15
CA ILE A 74 3.15 17.71 3.26
C ILE A 74 2.08 18.61 2.65
N ILE A 75 0.91 18.04 2.34
CA ILE A 75 -0.21 18.77 1.73
C ILE A 75 -0.95 19.59 2.79
N LYS A 76 -1.09 20.90 2.52
CA LYS A 76 -1.74 21.88 3.40
C LYS A 76 -3.22 22.03 3.11
#